data_AF-A0A954X4L5-F1
#
_entry.id   AF-A0A954X4L5-F1
#
_cell.length_a   1.000
_cell.length_b   1.000
_cell.length_c   1.000
_cell.angle_alpha   90.00
_cell.angle_beta   90.00
_cell.angle_gamma   90.00
#
_symmetry.space_group_name_H-M   'P 1'
#
loop_
_entity.id
_entity.type
_entity.pdbx_description
1 polymer ?
#
loop_
_entity_poly.entity_id
_entity_poly.type
_entity_poly.pdbx_seq_one_letter_code
_entity_poly.pdbx_strand_id
1 'polypeptide(L)'
;MSFVNLSLLLGGVLVSAPIILHLAMRQRPKTMVFPAVQFLRQRRESNSTRLRLRHWLLLFLRCLAIAAVVVALARPQVASARVGDWVTLGGLSAVTLALAGVAVFAAATRRSKAIVYGFAGGAAAAALAGIVLLASALGASSGVAIGDRQAPGAAVLVFDTAPRMQYRNNNQTRLEAARDTALWLLRQFPFDSQVAVLEARPQPPVFSLDLAAAKKAIERLAPTGVPRPLTEVLIDAIELAKTSELKRREVFVFTDLSQAAWPSDDVAAVRRALSEAEDVALYVIDVGAEQPMNVGLGPLSLSGQTLTKNSPLQVDADVFSLGMSGERTVELLLEESDASRPTIRDGQLLLPTAHPRGREIVTVAPGEATRVSFQIQGLELGVHHGVVRLTGQDGLPADDERHFTIDVRQAWPVLVVKPRGGTARFLVEAIAPYELRQTGQASFECHTIEPADLLNQELTNFAAVCLLDPGPLTPDVWQRLHEYCTAGGSLGVFLG
;
A
#
# COMPACT_ATOMS: atom_id res chain seq x y z
N MET A 1 -9.99 13.30 -26.75
CA MET A 1 -10.78 12.14 -27.19
C MET A 1 -9.93 11.36 -28.19
N SER A 2 -9.39 10.20 -27.81
CA SER A 2 -8.84 9.28 -28.81
C SER A 2 -9.94 8.26 -29.16
N PHE A 3 -10.29 8.18 -30.44
CA PHE A 3 -11.20 7.15 -30.92
C PHE A 3 -10.33 5.99 -31.43
N VAL A 4 -10.51 4.79 -30.86
CA VAL A 4 -9.70 3.61 -31.21
C VAL A 4 -9.87 3.22 -32.68
N ASN A 5 -11.00 3.57 -33.31
CA ASN A 5 -11.29 3.26 -34.71
C ASN A 5 -12.03 4.40 -35.40
N LEU A 6 -11.30 5.32 -36.05
CA LEU A 6 -11.87 6.39 -36.87
C LEU A 6 -12.76 5.82 -38.01
N SER A 7 -12.50 4.58 -38.45
CA SER A 7 -13.28 3.86 -39.46
C SER A 7 -14.71 3.52 -39.04
N LEU A 8 -15.03 3.49 -37.74
CA LEU A 8 -16.39 3.23 -37.24
C LEU A 8 -17.31 4.46 -37.31
N LEU A 9 -16.77 5.67 -37.41
CA LEU A 9 -17.56 6.90 -37.66
C LEU A 9 -18.23 6.88 -39.05
N LEU A 10 -17.63 6.22 -40.05
CA LEU A 10 -18.26 5.93 -41.33
C LEU A 10 -19.50 5.03 -41.19
N GLY A 11 -19.57 4.21 -40.14
CA GLY A 11 -20.75 3.42 -39.78
C GLY A 11 -21.99 4.27 -39.44
N GLY A 12 -21.81 5.55 -39.10
CA GLY A 12 -22.91 6.51 -38.93
C GLY A 12 -23.77 6.68 -40.18
N VAL A 13 -23.23 6.36 -41.36
CA VAL A 13 -23.98 6.34 -42.63
C VAL A 13 -25.12 5.31 -42.59
N LEU A 14 -25.00 4.20 -41.84
CA LEU A 14 -26.09 3.22 -41.69
C LEU A 14 -27.33 3.78 -40.98
N VAL A 15 -27.19 4.83 -40.15
CA VAL A 15 -28.34 5.49 -39.49
C VAL A 15 -29.23 6.21 -40.52
N SER A 16 -28.70 6.54 -41.70
CA SER A 16 -29.47 7.15 -42.79
C SER A 16 -30.31 6.14 -43.60
N ALA A 17 -29.98 4.85 -43.55
CA ALA A 17 -30.65 3.83 -44.35
C ALA A 17 -32.16 3.66 -44.04
N PRO A 18 -32.62 3.65 -42.77
CA PRO A 18 -34.05 3.60 -42.44
C PRO A 18 -34.81 4.84 -42.88
N ILE A 19 -34.17 6.02 -42.83
CA ILE A 19 -34.75 7.30 -43.22
C ILE A 19 -34.97 7.34 -44.74
N ILE A 20 -33.97 6.90 -45.52
CA ILE A 20 -34.04 6.83 -46.97
C ILE A 20 -35.10 5.81 -47.41
N LEU A 21 -35.12 4.61 -46.81
CA LEU A 21 -36.13 3.59 -47.12
C LEU A 21 -37.55 4.08 -46.81
N HIS A 22 -37.74 4.81 -45.70
CA HIS A 22 -39.03 5.37 -45.32
C HIS A 22 -39.54 6.42 -46.30
N LEU A 23 -38.65 7.26 -46.85
CA LEU A 23 -39.00 8.25 -47.86
C LEU A 23 -39.25 7.61 -49.24
N ALA A 24 -38.50 6.57 -49.59
CA ALA A 24 -38.58 5.91 -50.89
C ALA A 24 -39.82 5.01 -51.05
N MET A 25 -40.28 4.34 -49.98
CA MET A 25 -41.40 3.39 -50.03
C MET A 25 -42.78 4.03 -49.83
N ARG A 26 -42.96 5.32 -50.17
CA ARG A 26 -44.27 5.96 -50.15
C ARG A 26 -45.11 5.52 -51.37
N GLN A 27 -45.70 4.32 -51.28
CA GLN A 27 -46.61 3.83 -52.30
C GLN A 27 -47.82 4.78 -52.40
N ARG A 28 -48.02 5.37 -53.59
CA ARG A 28 -49.20 6.19 -53.89
C ARG A 28 -50.43 5.28 -53.85
N PRO A 29 -51.44 5.55 -52.99
CA PRO A 29 -52.63 4.72 -52.93
C PRO A 29 -53.37 4.77 -54.26
N LYS A 30 -53.57 3.61 -54.90
CA LYS A 30 -54.40 3.48 -56.10
C LYS A 30 -55.85 3.73 -55.72
N THR A 31 -56.45 4.77 -56.28
CA THR A 31 -57.86 5.12 -56.07
C THR A 31 -58.75 4.21 -56.91
N MET A 32 -59.51 3.32 -56.27
CA MET A 32 -60.65 2.63 -56.90
C MET A 32 -61.93 3.39 -56.55
N VAL A 33 -62.76 3.69 -57.55
CA VAL A 33 -64.05 4.34 -57.36
C VAL A 33 -65.04 3.27 -56.91
N PHE A 34 -65.34 3.24 -55.61
CA PHE A 34 -66.34 2.32 -55.06
C PHE A 34 -67.67 3.09 -54.85
N PRO A 35 -68.78 2.73 -55.52
CA PRO A 35 -70.01 3.55 -55.54
C PRO A 35 -70.87 3.55 -54.26
N ALA A 36 -70.39 3.09 -53.10
CA ALA A 36 -71.23 2.86 -51.92
C ALA A 36 -70.64 3.37 -50.59
N VAL A 37 -70.09 4.59 -50.55
CA VAL A 37 -69.43 5.13 -49.33
C VAL A 37 -70.07 6.41 -48.77
N GLN A 38 -71.27 6.78 -49.22
CA GLN A 38 -71.96 7.96 -48.66
C GLN A 38 -72.42 7.76 -47.19
N PHE A 39 -72.49 6.52 -46.70
CA PHE A 39 -72.88 6.21 -45.31
C PHE A 39 -71.72 5.89 -44.35
N LEU A 40 -70.46 5.92 -44.79
CA LEU A 40 -69.28 5.64 -43.94
C LEU A 40 -68.39 6.86 -43.70
N ARG A 41 -68.91 8.08 -43.93
CA ARG A 41 -68.11 9.32 -43.90
C ARG A 41 -68.16 10.09 -42.58
N GLN A 42 -68.77 9.56 -41.53
CA GLN A 42 -68.98 10.29 -40.26
C GLN A 42 -68.26 9.73 -39.02
N ARG A 43 -67.25 8.86 -39.18
CA ARG A 43 -66.40 8.39 -38.05
C ARG A 43 -64.94 8.10 -38.41
N ARG A 44 -64.35 8.81 -39.37
CA ARG A 44 -62.96 8.53 -39.81
C ARG A 44 -62.00 9.72 -39.83
N GLU A 45 -62.16 10.68 -38.91
CA GLU A 45 -61.14 11.74 -38.73
C GLU A 45 -60.23 11.54 -37.52
N SER A 46 -60.58 10.73 -36.51
CA SER A 46 -59.77 10.67 -35.29
C SER A 46 -58.58 9.69 -35.31
N ASN A 47 -58.53 8.72 -36.25
CA ASN A 47 -57.51 7.67 -36.21
C ASN A 47 -56.36 7.82 -37.23
N SER A 48 -56.35 8.90 -38.03
CA SER A 48 -55.26 9.15 -38.99
C SER A 48 -54.04 9.83 -38.36
N THR A 49 -54.24 10.52 -37.22
CA THR A 49 -53.18 11.18 -36.44
C THR A 49 -52.45 10.18 -35.54
N ARG A 50 -53.18 9.29 -34.85
CA ARG A 50 -52.60 8.22 -34.01
C ARG A 50 -51.75 7.23 -34.81
N LEU A 51 -52.20 6.85 -36.02
CA LEU A 51 -51.40 5.97 -36.88
C LEU A 51 -50.14 6.66 -37.40
N ARG A 52 -50.19 7.95 -37.77
CA ARG A 52 -48.99 8.69 -38.19
C ARG A 52 -47.99 8.84 -37.04
N LEU A 53 -48.45 9.22 -35.84
CA LEU A 53 -47.59 9.35 -34.66
C LEU A 53 -46.87 8.05 -34.32
N ARG A 54 -47.56 6.91 -34.38
CA ARG A 54 -46.95 5.60 -34.11
C ARG A 54 -45.87 5.24 -35.12
N HIS A 55 -46.05 5.56 -36.41
CA HIS A 55 -45.05 5.30 -37.45
C HIS A 55 -43.82 6.20 -37.31
N TRP A 56 -44.00 7.49 -37.00
CA TRP A 56 -42.88 8.40 -36.77
C TRP A 56 -42.11 8.08 -35.49
N LEU A 57 -42.82 7.66 -34.43
CA LEU A 57 -42.20 7.25 -33.17
C LEU A 57 -41.41 5.94 -33.36
N LEU A 58 -41.92 4.98 -34.13
CA LEU A 58 -41.19 3.76 -34.47
C LEU A 58 -39.94 4.02 -35.32
N LEU A 59 -39.99 4.99 -36.24
CA LEU A 59 -38.81 5.40 -37.02
C LEU A 59 -37.74 6.02 -36.12
N PHE A 60 -38.14 6.95 -35.25
CA PHE A 60 -37.25 7.59 -34.28
C PHE A 60 -36.57 6.57 -33.36
N LEU A 61 -37.34 5.61 -32.84
CA LEU A 61 -36.83 4.58 -31.94
C LEU A 61 -35.86 3.61 -32.64
N ARG A 62 -36.08 3.32 -33.93
CA ARG A 62 -35.12 2.54 -34.76
C ARG A 62 -33.81 3.29 -34.99
N CYS A 63 -33.87 4.58 -35.32
CA CYS A 63 -32.65 5.38 -35.49
C CYS A 63 -31.87 5.50 -34.18
N LEU A 64 -32.58 5.67 -33.05
CA LEU A 64 -31.97 5.75 -31.71
C LEU A 64 -31.30 4.42 -31.31
N ALA A 65 -31.92 3.28 -31.60
CA ALA A 65 -31.33 1.97 -31.34
C ALA A 65 -30.02 1.75 -32.13
N ILE A 66 -29.99 2.13 -33.42
CA ILE A 66 -28.79 2.00 -34.25
C ILE A 66 -27.70 2.97 -33.78
N ALA A 67 -28.05 4.21 -33.43
CA ALA A 67 -27.10 5.18 -32.87
C ALA A 67 -26.49 4.69 -31.55
N ALA A 68 -27.30 4.10 -30.66
CA ALA A 68 -26.83 3.54 -29.39
C ALA A 68 -25.84 2.38 -29.62
N VAL A 69 -26.09 1.51 -30.60
CA VAL A 69 -25.17 0.42 -30.97
C VAL A 69 -23.86 0.95 -31.53
N VAL A 70 -23.90 1.96 -32.41
CA VAL A 70 -22.70 2.59 -32.97
C VAL A 70 -21.85 3.22 -31.86
N VAL A 71 -22.47 3.92 -30.89
CA VAL A 71 -21.76 4.52 -29.76
C VAL A 71 -21.19 3.46 -28.81
N ALA A 72 -21.96 2.39 -28.52
CA ALA A 72 -21.49 1.29 -27.69
C ALA A 72 -20.29 0.55 -28.31
N LEU A 73 -20.29 0.36 -29.64
CA LEU A 73 -19.18 -0.22 -30.38
C LEU A 73 -17.99 0.74 -30.53
N ALA A 74 -18.23 2.06 -30.56
CA ALA A 74 -17.18 3.06 -30.62
C ALA A 74 -16.37 3.21 -29.31
N ARG A 75 -16.86 2.63 -28.19
CA ARG A 75 -16.21 2.59 -26.85
C ARG A 75 -15.39 3.86 -26.52
N PRO A 76 -16.04 5.03 -26.34
CA PRO A 76 -15.32 6.25 -26.03
C PRO A 76 -14.69 6.17 -24.63
N GLN A 77 -13.37 6.28 -24.54
CA GLN A 77 -12.65 6.39 -23.27
C GLN A 77 -12.42 7.88 -22.95
N VAL A 78 -12.95 8.34 -21.82
CA VAL A 78 -12.81 9.72 -21.34
C VAL A 78 -12.54 9.67 -19.83
N ALA A 79 -11.55 10.42 -19.35
CA ALA A 79 -11.22 10.52 -17.92
C ALA A 79 -12.42 11.05 -17.11
N SER A 80 -12.68 10.44 -15.95
CA SER A 80 -13.87 10.62 -15.10
C SER A 80 -14.18 12.06 -14.70
N ALA A 81 -13.18 12.94 -14.65
CA ALA A 81 -13.33 14.32 -14.21
C ALA A 81 -14.00 15.27 -15.23
N ARG A 82 -14.14 14.88 -16.51
CA ARG A 82 -14.71 15.76 -17.56
C ARG A 82 -15.91 15.16 -18.28
N VAL A 83 -16.41 14.00 -17.85
CA VAL A 83 -17.55 13.34 -18.50
C VAL A 83 -18.82 14.21 -18.42
N GLY A 84 -19.03 14.92 -17.31
CA GLY A 84 -20.18 15.79 -17.11
C GLY A 84 -20.27 16.94 -18.13
N ASP A 85 -19.15 17.61 -18.39
CA ASP A 85 -19.11 18.78 -19.28
C ASP A 85 -19.31 18.39 -20.75
N TRP A 86 -18.75 17.27 -21.19
CA TRP A 86 -18.90 16.79 -22.57
C TRP A 86 -20.27 16.18 -22.83
N VAL A 87 -20.87 15.50 -21.84
CA VAL A 87 -22.24 14.98 -21.93
C VAL A 87 -23.27 16.10 -21.96
N THR A 88 -23.07 17.16 -21.17
CA THR A 88 -23.96 18.34 -21.19
C THR A 88 -23.83 19.12 -22.49
N LEU A 89 -22.61 19.30 -23.03
CA LEU A 89 -22.41 19.90 -24.36
C LEU A 89 -23.05 19.07 -25.50
N GLY A 90 -22.89 17.74 -25.44
CA GLY A 90 -23.51 16.81 -26.39
C GLY A 90 -25.04 16.85 -26.31
N GLY A 91 -25.60 16.88 -25.11
CA GLY A 91 -27.05 17.02 -24.91
C GLY A 91 -27.60 18.34 -25.45
N LEU A 92 -26.91 19.45 -25.19
CA LEU A 92 -27.37 20.78 -25.59
C LEU A 92 -27.30 20.99 -27.12
N SER A 93 -26.29 20.43 -27.78
CA SER A 93 -26.16 20.46 -29.25
C SER A 93 -27.25 19.63 -29.92
N ALA A 94 -27.62 18.48 -29.37
CA ALA A 94 -28.74 17.68 -29.85
C ALA A 94 -30.09 18.42 -29.72
N VAL A 95 -30.33 19.11 -28.60
CA VAL A 95 -31.53 19.94 -28.38
C VAL A 95 -31.59 21.11 -29.38
N THR A 96 -30.46 21.78 -29.62
CA THR A 96 -30.35 22.87 -30.59
C THR A 96 -30.72 22.40 -32.00
N LEU A 97 -30.17 21.26 -32.44
CA LEU A 97 -30.48 20.67 -33.75
C LEU A 97 -31.94 20.23 -33.87
N ALA A 98 -32.52 19.67 -32.81
CA ALA A 98 -33.93 19.28 -32.78
C ALA A 98 -34.86 20.49 -32.91
N LEU A 99 -34.61 21.57 -32.16
CA LEU A 99 -35.40 22.80 -32.23
C LEU A 99 -35.26 23.50 -33.59
N ALA A 100 -34.05 23.54 -34.16
CA ALA A 100 -33.81 24.08 -35.50
C ALA A 100 -34.54 23.26 -36.58
N GLY A 101 -34.51 21.92 -36.50
CA GLY A 101 -35.24 21.04 -37.41
C GLY A 101 -36.76 21.25 -37.36
N VAL A 102 -37.32 21.45 -36.15
CA VAL A 102 -38.75 21.76 -35.97
C VAL A 102 -39.12 23.13 -36.54
N ALA A 103 -38.28 24.14 -36.36
CA ALA A 103 -38.46 25.47 -36.96
C ALA A 103 -38.47 25.42 -38.50
N VAL A 104 -37.52 24.71 -39.11
CA VAL A 104 -37.44 24.52 -40.58
C VAL A 104 -38.67 23.75 -41.10
N PHE A 105 -39.10 22.71 -40.40
CA PHE A 105 -40.30 21.95 -40.77
C PHE A 105 -41.59 22.77 -40.64
N ALA A 106 -41.72 23.58 -39.59
CA ALA A 106 -42.83 24.50 -39.41
C ALA A 106 -42.88 25.57 -40.51
N ALA A 107 -41.72 26.05 -40.97
CA ALA A 107 -41.61 26.96 -42.10
C ALA A 107 -42.00 26.28 -43.43
N ALA A 108 -41.52 25.05 -43.66
CA ALA A 108 -41.82 24.28 -44.88
C ALA A 108 -43.30 23.89 -45.02
N THR A 109 -44.01 23.73 -43.89
CA THR A 109 -45.44 23.35 -43.87
C THR A 109 -46.40 24.55 -43.88
N ARG A 110 -45.90 25.78 -44.13
CA ARG A 110 -46.67 27.04 -44.10
C ARG A 110 -47.54 27.20 -42.84
N ARG A 111 -47.02 26.79 -41.67
CA ARG A 111 -47.69 27.03 -40.39
C ARG A 111 -47.56 28.49 -39.94
N SER A 112 -48.31 28.88 -38.91
CA SER A 112 -48.33 30.26 -38.41
C SER A 112 -46.92 30.74 -38.05
N LYS A 113 -46.60 31.99 -38.43
CA LYS A 113 -45.27 32.59 -38.25
C LYS A 113 -44.82 32.59 -36.78
N ALA A 114 -45.76 32.68 -35.83
CA ALA A 114 -45.49 32.61 -34.40
C ALA A 114 -44.82 31.29 -33.96
N ILE A 115 -45.20 30.15 -34.56
CA ILE A 115 -44.62 28.84 -34.23
C ILE A 115 -43.18 28.74 -34.78
N VAL A 116 -42.97 29.25 -35.99
CA VAL A 116 -41.63 29.27 -36.62
C VAL A 116 -40.67 30.13 -35.81
N TYR A 117 -41.07 31.34 -35.42
CA TYR A 117 -40.23 32.23 -34.63
C TYR A 117 -40.01 31.73 -33.20
N GLY A 118 -40.99 31.06 -32.57
CA GLY A 118 -40.85 30.48 -31.25
C GLY A 118 -39.77 29.39 -31.18
N PHE A 119 -39.79 28.44 -32.12
CA PHE A 119 -38.79 27.36 -32.16
C PHE A 119 -37.42 27.84 -32.66
N ALA A 120 -37.38 28.80 -33.58
CA ALA A 120 -36.12 29.41 -34.02
C ALA A 120 -35.44 30.19 -32.88
N GLY A 121 -36.22 30.93 -32.07
CA GLY A 121 -35.71 31.60 -30.87
C GLY A 121 -35.20 30.62 -29.82
N GLY A 122 -35.91 29.51 -29.58
CA GLY A 122 -35.46 28.45 -28.68
C GLY A 122 -34.14 27.79 -29.13
N ALA A 123 -33.98 27.55 -30.43
CA ALA A 123 -32.73 27.01 -30.98
C ALA A 123 -31.56 27.99 -30.81
N ALA A 124 -31.79 29.29 -31.03
CA ALA A 124 -30.76 30.32 -30.83
C ALA A 124 -30.32 30.43 -29.36
N ALA A 125 -31.26 30.37 -28.41
CA ALA A 125 -30.95 30.41 -26.98
C ALA A 125 -30.14 29.18 -26.53
N ALA A 126 -30.50 27.97 -27.00
CA ALA A 126 -29.77 26.75 -26.72
C ALA A 126 -28.36 26.76 -27.34
N ALA A 127 -28.20 27.31 -28.55
CA ALA A 127 -26.89 27.49 -29.17
C ALA A 127 -25.99 28.45 -28.36
N LEU A 128 -26.56 29.57 -27.88
CA LEU A 128 -25.82 30.56 -27.08
C LEU A 128 -25.34 29.96 -25.75
N ALA A 129 -26.20 29.22 -25.05
CA ALA A 129 -25.84 28.50 -23.83
C ALA A 129 -24.74 27.45 -24.07
N GLY A 130 -24.75 26.80 -25.23
CA GLY A 130 -23.70 25.85 -25.64
C GLY A 130 -22.36 26.52 -25.88
N ILE A 131 -22.35 27.71 -26.47
CA ILE A 131 -21.14 28.51 -26.70
C ILE A 131 -20.53 28.99 -25.37
N VAL A 132 -21.37 29.43 -24.42
CA VAL A 132 -20.91 29.87 -23.09
C VAL A 132 -20.29 28.71 -22.31
N LEU A 133 -20.95 27.54 -22.30
CA LEU A 133 -20.41 26.33 -21.66
C LEU A 133 -19.13 25.82 -22.35
N LEU A 134 -19.03 25.95 -23.67
CA LEU A 134 -17.81 25.63 -24.41
C LEU A 134 -16.67 26.58 -24.04
N ALA A 135 -16.96 27.88 -23.91
CA ALA A 135 -15.97 28.87 -23.51
C ALA A 135 -15.48 28.65 -22.06
N SER A 136 -16.36 28.27 -21.13
CA SER A 136 -15.95 27.90 -19.76
C SER A 136 -15.15 26.59 -19.71
N ALA A 137 -15.50 25.61 -20.55
CA ALA A 137 -14.77 24.35 -20.64
C ALA A 137 -13.38 24.51 -21.28
N LEU A 138 -13.21 25.49 -22.18
CA LEU A 138 -11.93 25.84 -22.79
C LEU A 138 -11.07 26.77 -21.90
N GLY A 139 -11.70 27.61 -21.06
CA GLY A 139 -11.02 28.54 -20.16
C GLY A 139 -10.53 27.94 -18.83
N ALA A 140 -10.98 26.73 -18.48
CA ALA A 140 -10.52 26.00 -17.29
C ALA A 140 -9.17 25.30 -17.56
N SER A 141 -8.11 26.07 -17.78
CA SER A 141 -6.74 25.56 -17.87
C SER A 141 -6.05 25.59 -16.50
N SER A 142 -6.38 24.63 -15.65
CA SER A 142 -5.56 24.24 -14.48
C SER A 142 -5.84 22.78 -14.13
N GLY A 143 -5.40 21.91 -15.01
CA GLY A 143 -5.33 20.47 -14.74
C GLY A 143 -4.23 19.92 -15.61
N VAL A 144 -3.10 19.59 -14.96
CA VAL A 144 -1.91 18.92 -15.50
C VAL A 144 -2.28 18.18 -16.78
N ALA A 145 -2.01 18.85 -17.90
CA ALA A 145 -2.06 18.22 -19.18
C ALA A 145 -0.85 17.29 -19.18
N ILE A 146 -1.10 15.99 -19.28
CA ILE A 146 -0.08 15.03 -19.72
C ILE A 146 0.31 15.48 -21.14
N GLY A 147 1.26 16.41 -21.18
CA GLY A 147 1.71 17.13 -22.35
C GLY A 147 2.76 16.31 -23.09
N ASP A 148 2.60 16.30 -24.41
CA ASP A 148 3.53 15.91 -25.45
C ASP A 148 4.63 14.88 -25.09
N ARG A 149 4.44 13.63 -25.51
CA ARG A 149 5.31 12.46 -25.25
C ARG A 149 6.73 12.57 -25.82
N GLN A 150 7.15 13.72 -26.32
CA GLN A 150 8.40 13.90 -27.05
C GLN A 150 9.38 14.90 -26.41
N ALA A 151 8.98 15.62 -25.34
CA ALA A 151 9.90 16.52 -24.64
C ALA A 151 10.72 15.77 -23.56
N PRO A 152 12.03 16.02 -23.46
CA PRO A 152 12.88 15.43 -22.42
C PRO A 152 12.44 15.90 -21.03
N GLY A 153 12.47 14.99 -20.05
CA GLY A 153 12.06 15.29 -18.67
C GLY A 153 13.02 14.71 -17.63
N ALA A 154 12.95 15.24 -16.42
CA ALA A 154 13.57 14.68 -15.24
C ALA A 154 12.56 13.81 -14.51
N ALA A 155 12.85 12.52 -14.39
CA ALA A 155 12.00 11.55 -13.71
C ALA A 155 12.76 10.91 -12.54
N VAL A 156 12.20 10.99 -11.34
CA VAL A 156 12.72 10.26 -10.16
C VAL A 156 11.77 9.11 -9.86
N LEU A 157 12.25 7.89 -10.00
CA LEU A 157 11.50 6.65 -9.79
C LEU A 157 11.79 6.14 -8.38
N VAL A 158 10.81 6.21 -7.49
CA VAL A 158 10.88 5.81 -6.08
C VAL A 158 10.22 4.46 -5.89
N PHE A 159 10.94 3.49 -5.35
CA PHE A 159 10.44 2.14 -5.13
C PHE A 159 10.30 1.82 -3.65
N ASP A 160 9.08 1.44 -3.27
CA ASP A 160 8.86 0.72 -2.04
C ASP A 160 9.56 -0.65 -2.13
N THR A 161 10.41 -0.93 -1.15
CA THR A 161 11.20 -2.17 -1.07
C THR A 161 11.02 -2.85 0.29
N ALA A 162 9.98 -2.48 1.04
CA ALA A 162 9.65 -3.13 2.30
C ALA A 162 9.29 -4.61 2.09
N PRO A 163 9.41 -5.48 3.12
CA PRO A 163 9.15 -6.91 2.99
C PRO A 163 7.74 -7.23 2.45
N ARG A 164 6.73 -6.40 2.73
CA ARG A 164 5.36 -6.48 2.17
C ARG A 164 5.31 -6.50 0.64
N MET A 165 6.29 -5.90 -0.04
CA MET A 165 6.37 -5.88 -1.49
C MET A 165 6.71 -7.28 -2.08
N GLN A 166 7.06 -8.25 -1.22
CA GLN A 166 7.15 -9.66 -1.59
C GLN A 166 5.77 -10.32 -1.77
N TYR A 167 4.67 -9.64 -1.40
CA TYR A 167 3.33 -10.20 -1.54
C TYR A 167 3.05 -10.64 -2.98
N ARG A 168 2.68 -11.91 -3.14
CA ARG A 168 2.43 -12.56 -4.41
C ARG A 168 0.96 -12.45 -4.78
N ASN A 169 0.69 -11.89 -5.95
CA ASN A 169 -0.63 -11.91 -6.57
C ASN A 169 -0.45 -12.25 -8.05
N ASN A 170 -1.25 -13.20 -8.55
CA ASN A 170 -1.10 -13.80 -9.88
C ASN A 170 0.33 -14.33 -10.16
N ASN A 171 0.93 -14.99 -9.16
CA ASN A 171 2.28 -15.57 -9.21
C ASN A 171 3.43 -14.56 -9.46
N GLN A 172 3.18 -13.28 -9.18
CA GLN A 172 4.16 -12.21 -9.27
C GLN A 172 4.19 -11.41 -7.95
N THR A 173 5.37 -11.06 -7.46
CA THR A 173 5.52 -10.18 -6.29
C THR A 173 5.12 -8.74 -6.62
N ARG A 174 4.75 -7.93 -5.63
CA ARG A 174 4.41 -6.51 -5.87
C ARG A 174 5.63 -5.73 -6.36
N LEU A 175 6.83 -6.07 -5.87
CA LEU A 175 8.09 -5.47 -6.33
C LEU A 175 8.41 -5.81 -7.79
N GLU A 176 8.12 -7.04 -8.24
CA GLU A 176 8.27 -7.41 -9.66
C GLU A 176 7.27 -6.64 -10.53
N ALA A 177 6.02 -6.49 -10.10
CA ALA A 177 5.03 -5.69 -10.82
C ALA A 177 5.45 -4.20 -10.92
N ALA A 178 6.02 -3.65 -9.85
CA ALA A 178 6.63 -2.31 -9.85
C ALA A 178 7.79 -2.20 -10.83
N ARG A 179 8.69 -3.19 -10.85
CA ARG A 179 9.82 -3.26 -11.77
C ARG A 179 9.36 -3.29 -13.23
N ASP A 180 8.41 -4.16 -13.56
CA ASP A 180 7.88 -4.29 -14.92
C ASP A 180 7.22 -3.01 -15.39
N THR A 181 6.41 -2.38 -14.52
CA THR A 181 5.75 -1.10 -14.81
C THR A 181 6.77 0.02 -15.01
N ALA A 182 7.81 0.09 -14.18
CA ALA A 182 8.86 1.08 -14.31
C ALA A 182 9.72 0.86 -15.56
N LEU A 183 10.05 -0.38 -15.91
CA LEU A 183 10.77 -0.71 -17.14
C LEU A 183 9.94 -0.39 -18.38
N TRP A 184 8.62 -0.56 -18.33
CA TRP A 184 7.72 -0.12 -19.40
C TRP A 184 7.71 1.41 -19.52
N LEU A 185 7.64 2.12 -18.39
CA LEU A 185 7.69 3.59 -18.34
C LEU A 185 9.02 4.12 -18.87
N LEU A 186 10.14 3.48 -18.50
CA LEU A 186 11.49 3.87 -18.91
C LEU A 186 11.65 3.89 -20.42
N ARG A 187 10.98 2.97 -21.15
CA ARG A 187 11.00 2.90 -22.63
C ARG A 187 10.25 4.06 -23.29
N GLN A 188 9.42 4.78 -22.55
CA GLN A 188 8.67 5.92 -23.08
C GLN A 188 9.46 7.23 -23.00
N PHE A 189 10.55 7.29 -22.22
CA PHE A 189 11.34 8.51 -22.08
C PHE A 189 12.26 8.74 -23.28
N PRO A 190 12.37 9.99 -23.77
CA PRO A 190 13.42 10.41 -24.70
C PRO A 190 14.83 10.12 -24.15
N PHE A 191 15.81 9.92 -25.06
CA PHE A 191 17.18 9.51 -24.70
C PHE A 191 17.96 10.53 -23.86
N ASP A 192 17.56 11.79 -23.92
CA ASP A 192 18.10 12.95 -23.21
C ASP A 192 17.35 13.28 -21.91
N SER A 193 16.42 12.40 -21.50
CA SER A 193 15.75 12.50 -20.20
C SER A 193 16.70 12.11 -19.06
N GLN A 194 16.58 12.81 -17.93
CA GLN A 194 17.32 12.49 -16.71
C GLN A 194 16.47 11.55 -15.85
N VAL A 195 17.01 10.39 -15.47
CA VAL A 195 16.28 9.42 -14.65
C VAL A 195 17.06 9.04 -13.41
N ALA A 196 16.45 9.20 -12.23
CA ALA A 196 16.97 8.72 -10.96
C ALA A 196 16.14 7.53 -10.47
N VAL A 197 16.78 6.59 -9.75
CA VAL A 197 16.12 5.42 -9.17
C VAL A 197 16.45 5.41 -7.68
N LEU A 198 15.44 5.64 -6.85
CA LEU A 198 15.55 5.67 -5.40
C LEU A 198 14.73 4.53 -4.79
N GLU A 199 15.21 4.00 -3.67
CA GLU A 199 14.59 2.91 -2.92
C GLU A 199 14.80 3.14 -1.42
N ALA A 200 14.24 2.26 -0.58
CA ALA A 200 14.31 2.41 0.87
C ALA A 200 15.68 2.09 1.48
N ARG A 201 16.67 1.69 0.68
CA ARG A 201 18.06 1.54 1.13
C ARG A 201 18.74 2.92 1.16
N PRO A 202 19.51 3.26 2.21
CA PRO A 202 20.25 4.52 2.25
C PRO A 202 21.26 4.60 1.10
N GLN A 203 21.01 5.51 0.16
CA GLN A 203 21.93 5.82 -0.95
C GLN A 203 21.81 7.30 -1.31
N PRO A 204 22.89 7.94 -1.82
CA PRO A 204 22.84 9.32 -2.26
C PRO A 204 21.79 9.50 -3.38
N PRO A 205 20.89 10.49 -3.29
CA PRO A 205 19.91 10.74 -4.33
C PRO A 205 20.60 11.41 -5.53
N VAL A 206 20.87 10.65 -6.58
CA VAL A 206 21.54 11.13 -7.79
C VAL A 206 20.85 10.65 -9.06
N PHE A 207 20.90 11.46 -10.12
CA PHE A 207 20.47 11.03 -11.45
C PHE A 207 21.43 9.98 -12.01
N SER A 208 20.88 9.01 -12.73
CA SER A 208 21.65 8.00 -13.45
C SER A 208 22.41 8.65 -14.61
N LEU A 209 23.57 8.11 -14.94
CA LEU A 209 24.40 8.60 -16.06
C LEU A 209 23.67 8.52 -17.41
N ASP A 210 22.87 7.48 -17.59
CA ASP A 210 22.03 7.26 -18.77
C ASP A 210 20.82 6.37 -18.42
N LEU A 211 19.93 6.19 -19.41
CA LEU A 211 18.75 5.32 -19.26
C LEU A 211 19.14 3.84 -19.04
N ALA A 212 20.31 3.40 -19.53
CA ALA A 212 20.76 2.02 -19.36
C ALA A 212 21.20 1.74 -17.92
N ALA A 213 21.83 2.70 -17.24
CA ALA A 213 22.18 2.66 -15.83
C ALA A 213 20.91 2.67 -14.96
N ALA A 214 19.94 3.53 -15.29
CA ALA A 214 18.64 3.53 -14.62
C ALA A 214 17.94 2.16 -14.76
N LYS A 215 17.93 1.59 -15.97
CA LYS A 215 17.40 0.25 -16.23
C LYS A 215 18.06 -0.81 -15.33
N LYS A 216 19.40 -0.83 -15.28
CA LYS A 216 20.15 -1.77 -14.43
C LYS A 216 19.86 -1.58 -12.94
N ALA A 217 19.64 -0.34 -12.48
CA ALA A 217 19.26 -0.07 -11.11
C ALA A 217 17.88 -0.67 -10.79
N ILE A 218 16.89 -0.49 -11.67
CA ILE A 218 15.55 -1.08 -11.56
C ILE A 218 15.62 -2.62 -11.52
N GLU A 219 16.43 -3.23 -12.39
CA GLU A 219 16.60 -4.70 -12.44
C GLU A 219 17.25 -5.28 -11.17
N ARG A 220 17.99 -4.47 -10.41
CA ARG A 220 18.69 -4.86 -9.16
C ARG A 220 17.89 -4.60 -7.89
N LEU A 221 16.69 -4.03 -7.99
CA LEU A 221 15.82 -3.79 -6.84
C LEU A 221 15.54 -5.10 -6.10
N ALA A 222 15.70 -5.09 -4.79
CA ALA A 222 15.44 -6.25 -3.94
C ALA A 222 14.74 -5.78 -2.66
N PRO A 223 13.90 -6.64 -2.03
CA PRO A 223 13.34 -6.32 -0.73
C PRO A 223 14.44 -6.08 0.31
N THR A 224 14.24 -5.11 1.19
CA THR A 224 15.14 -4.83 2.32
C THR A 224 14.44 -5.17 3.63
N GLY A 225 15.17 -5.77 4.58
CA GLY A 225 14.63 -6.15 5.89
C GLY A 225 14.36 -4.95 6.80
N VAL A 226 15.10 -3.84 6.61
CA VAL A 226 14.94 -2.60 7.38
C VAL A 226 14.87 -1.43 6.38
N PRO A 227 13.70 -1.21 5.75
CA PRO A 227 13.51 -0.09 4.84
C PRO A 227 13.52 1.24 5.60
N ARG A 228 14.14 2.27 5.03
CA ARG A 228 13.84 3.66 5.39
C ARG A 228 12.35 3.94 5.13
N PRO A 229 11.71 4.84 5.90
CA PRO A 229 10.34 5.26 5.63
C PRO A 229 10.19 5.77 4.19
N LEU A 230 9.15 5.30 3.49
CA LEU A 230 8.92 5.67 2.08
C LEU A 230 8.75 7.18 1.90
N THR A 231 8.14 7.84 2.89
CA THR A 231 7.93 9.28 2.97
C THR A 231 9.24 10.07 2.98
N GLU A 232 10.28 9.60 3.68
CA GLU A 232 11.61 10.23 3.63
C GLU A 232 12.25 10.11 2.25
N VAL A 233 12.17 8.93 1.62
CA VAL A 233 12.69 8.70 0.27
C VAL A 233 11.96 9.59 -0.75
N LEU A 234 10.67 9.82 -0.55
CA LEU A 234 9.89 10.75 -1.38
C LEU A 234 10.34 12.19 -1.22
N ILE A 235 10.68 12.62 -0.01
CA ILE A 235 11.24 13.97 0.21
C ILE A 235 12.59 14.09 -0.50
N ASP A 236 13.48 13.11 -0.36
CA ASP A 236 14.77 13.07 -1.09
C ASP A 236 14.54 13.11 -2.61
N ALA A 237 13.50 12.43 -3.11
CA ALA A 237 13.14 12.40 -4.51
C ALA A 237 12.65 13.76 -5.04
N ILE A 238 11.81 14.45 -4.26
CA ILE A 238 11.30 15.78 -4.60
C ILE A 238 12.45 16.79 -4.63
N GLU A 239 13.32 16.76 -3.62
CA GLU A 239 14.50 17.63 -3.58
C GLU A 239 15.46 17.37 -4.74
N LEU A 240 15.71 16.10 -5.10
CA LEU A 240 16.49 15.76 -6.26
C LEU A 240 15.85 16.27 -7.56
N ALA A 241 14.53 16.12 -7.72
CA ALA A 241 13.83 16.58 -8.92
C ALA A 241 13.97 18.09 -9.14
N LYS A 242 13.98 18.90 -8.06
CA LYS A 242 14.18 20.37 -8.11
C LYS A 242 15.56 20.77 -8.64
N THR A 243 16.57 19.90 -8.51
CA THR A 243 17.94 20.20 -8.98
C THR A 243 18.08 20.13 -10.51
N SER A 244 17.12 19.52 -11.22
CA SER A 244 17.20 19.41 -12.68
C SER A 244 16.84 20.72 -13.37
N GLU A 245 17.55 21.09 -14.43
CA GLU A 245 17.22 22.26 -15.26
C GLU A 245 16.07 22.00 -16.25
N LEU A 246 15.62 20.76 -16.39
CA LEU A 246 14.51 20.40 -17.29
C LEU A 246 13.18 20.95 -16.77
N LYS A 247 12.32 21.41 -17.69
CA LYS A 247 11.01 22.00 -17.35
C LYS A 247 10.00 20.98 -16.86
N ARG A 248 10.14 19.72 -17.26
CA ARG A 248 9.26 18.62 -16.86
C ARG A 248 9.95 17.83 -15.78
N ARG A 249 9.47 17.96 -14.54
CA ARG A 249 10.03 17.29 -13.36
C ARG A 249 8.95 16.41 -12.75
N GLU A 250 9.22 15.13 -12.66
CA GLU A 250 8.22 14.14 -12.25
C GLU A 250 8.83 13.18 -11.24
N VAL A 251 8.05 12.87 -10.20
CA VAL A 251 8.37 11.83 -9.23
C VAL A 251 7.33 10.73 -9.39
N PHE A 252 7.78 9.50 -9.59
CA PHE A 252 6.91 8.33 -9.68
C PHE A 252 7.18 7.45 -8.46
N VAL A 253 6.16 7.15 -7.66
CA VAL A 253 6.28 6.25 -6.52
C VAL A 253 5.55 4.94 -6.79
N PHE A 254 6.27 3.83 -6.68
CA PHE A 254 5.75 2.47 -6.85
C PHE A 254 5.60 1.82 -5.49
N THR A 255 4.37 1.56 -5.05
CA THR A 255 4.07 1.03 -3.72
C THR A 255 2.81 0.18 -3.74
N ASP A 256 2.66 -0.67 -2.72
CA ASP A 256 1.45 -1.46 -2.48
C ASP A 256 0.31 -0.67 -1.81
N LEU A 257 0.51 0.64 -1.58
CA LEU A 257 -0.45 1.53 -0.89
C LEU A 257 -0.91 1.01 0.47
N SER A 258 -0.12 0.15 1.12
CA SER A 258 -0.41 -0.31 2.46
C SER A 258 -0.40 0.85 3.46
N GLN A 259 -1.29 0.80 4.45
CA GLN A 259 -1.40 1.86 5.46
C GLN A 259 -0.07 2.11 6.21
N ALA A 260 0.71 1.04 6.43
CA ALA A 260 2.02 1.11 7.10
C ALA A 260 3.07 1.93 6.32
N ALA A 261 2.91 2.10 5.00
CA ALA A 261 3.81 2.90 4.18
C ALA A 261 3.57 4.42 4.32
N TRP A 262 2.41 4.81 4.88
CA TRP A 262 1.91 6.20 4.88
C TRP A 262 1.45 6.69 6.26
N PRO A 263 2.36 6.84 7.25
CA PRO A 263 2.02 7.45 8.53
C PRO A 263 1.50 8.88 8.36
N SER A 264 0.45 9.27 9.10
CA SER A 264 -0.23 10.56 8.93
C SER A 264 0.69 11.77 9.13
N ASP A 265 1.60 11.68 10.10
CA ASP A 265 2.51 12.78 10.46
C ASP A 265 3.56 13.01 9.36
N ASP A 266 4.05 11.92 8.75
CA ASP A 266 5.05 11.96 7.68
C ASP A 266 4.47 12.45 6.35
N VAL A 267 3.20 12.12 6.07
CA VAL A 267 2.50 12.57 4.86
C VAL A 267 2.39 14.11 4.84
N ALA A 268 2.28 14.75 6.00
CA ALA A 268 2.28 16.21 6.08
C ALA A 268 3.61 16.82 5.63
N ALA A 269 4.74 16.17 5.93
CA ALA A 269 6.06 16.60 5.48
C ALA A 269 6.21 16.47 3.96
N VAL A 270 5.77 15.34 3.37
CA VAL A 270 5.74 15.15 1.91
C VAL A 270 4.87 16.21 1.24
N ARG A 271 3.69 16.51 1.79
CA ARG A 271 2.81 17.56 1.26
C ARG A 271 3.47 18.94 1.28
N ARG A 272 4.21 19.26 2.34
CA ARG A 272 4.97 20.52 2.44
C ARG A 272 6.06 20.60 1.37
N ALA A 273 6.86 19.54 1.22
CA ALA A 273 7.90 19.48 0.19
C ALA A 273 7.33 19.65 -1.23
N LEU A 274 6.17 19.03 -1.53
CA LEU A 274 5.47 19.22 -2.81
C LEU A 274 4.96 20.65 -3.00
N SER A 275 4.45 21.30 -1.94
CA SER A 275 3.98 22.68 -2.04
C SER A 275 5.11 23.69 -2.29
N GLU A 276 6.33 23.37 -1.86
CA GLU A 276 7.53 24.16 -2.14
C GLU A 276 8.12 23.88 -3.54
N ALA A 277 7.64 22.82 -4.20
CA ALA A 277 8.08 22.34 -5.50
C ALA A 277 6.94 22.39 -6.52
N GLU A 278 6.38 23.58 -6.77
CA GLU A 278 5.17 23.78 -7.60
C GLU A 278 5.25 23.22 -9.02
N ASP A 279 6.46 22.98 -9.54
CA ASP A 279 6.74 22.46 -10.87
C ASP A 279 7.08 20.96 -10.91
N VAL A 280 7.03 20.27 -9.76
CA VAL A 280 7.26 18.83 -9.64
C VAL A 280 5.91 18.10 -9.55
N ALA A 281 5.64 17.21 -10.50
CA ALA A 281 4.45 16.36 -10.46
C ALA A 281 4.74 15.03 -9.75
N LEU A 282 3.94 14.67 -8.73
CA LEU A 282 3.99 13.36 -8.08
C LEU A 282 2.94 12.42 -8.67
N TYR A 283 3.37 11.26 -9.16
CA TYR A 283 2.53 10.17 -9.62
C TYR A 283 2.65 8.97 -8.68
N VAL A 284 1.52 8.50 -8.18
CA VAL A 284 1.46 7.32 -7.32
C VAL A 284 1.00 6.13 -8.15
N ILE A 285 1.88 5.14 -8.29
CA ILE A 285 1.65 3.91 -9.03
C ILE A 285 1.33 2.80 -8.03
N ASP A 286 0.04 2.49 -7.95
CA ASP A 286 -0.47 1.39 -7.14
C ASP A 286 -0.13 0.05 -7.79
N VAL A 287 0.69 -0.74 -7.12
CA VAL A 287 0.97 -2.13 -7.49
C VAL A 287 0.37 -3.14 -6.52
N GLY A 288 -0.42 -2.67 -5.55
CA GLY A 288 -1.08 -3.44 -4.52
C GLY A 288 -2.05 -4.49 -5.07
N ALA A 289 -2.56 -5.32 -4.17
CA ALA A 289 -3.64 -6.25 -4.48
C ALA A 289 -4.94 -5.69 -3.89
N GLU A 290 -6.03 -5.65 -4.67
CA GLU A 290 -7.32 -5.11 -4.20
C GLU A 290 -7.93 -5.93 -3.06
N GLN A 291 -7.71 -7.25 -3.08
CA GLN A 291 -8.22 -8.20 -2.07
C GLN A 291 -7.07 -9.10 -1.61
N PRO A 292 -6.17 -8.60 -0.76
CA PRO A 292 -5.05 -9.39 -0.27
C PRO A 292 -5.56 -10.50 0.65
N MET A 293 -4.95 -11.68 0.53
CA MET A 293 -5.23 -12.86 1.33
C MET A 293 -3.92 -13.30 2.01
N ASN A 294 -3.87 -13.23 3.33
CA ASN A 294 -2.67 -13.50 4.11
C ASN A 294 -3.00 -14.07 5.49
N VAL A 295 -2.13 -14.91 6.03
CA VAL A 295 -2.08 -15.21 7.46
C VAL A 295 -0.63 -15.03 7.89
N GLY A 296 -0.38 -14.14 8.85
CA GLY A 296 0.99 -13.83 9.26
C GLY A 296 1.20 -13.93 10.76
N LEU A 297 2.47 -13.98 11.15
CA LEU A 297 2.91 -13.86 12.53
C LEU A 297 3.19 -12.39 12.88
N GLY A 298 2.63 -11.96 14.01
CA GLY A 298 2.97 -10.69 14.66
C GLY A 298 4.38 -10.70 15.28
N PRO A 299 4.71 -9.66 16.04
CA PRO A 299 5.94 -9.62 16.83
C PRO A 299 5.93 -10.71 17.91
N LEU A 300 7.11 -11.24 18.24
CA LEU A 300 7.26 -12.17 19.36
C LEU A 300 7.34 -11.41 20.69
N SER A 301 6.71 -11.99 21.71
CA SER A 301 6.89 -11.60 23.11
C SER A 301 7.58 -12.75 23.84
N LEU A 302 8.72 -12.49 24.46
CA LEU A 302 9.50 -13.47 25.22
C LEU A 302 9.39 -13.16 26.71
N SER A 303 9.30 -14.19 27.56
CA SER A 303 9.37 -14.00 29.03
C SER A 303 10.69 -13.39 29.49
N GLY A 304 11.77 -13.54 28.71
CA GLY A 304 13.04 -12.90 28.93
C GLY A 304 14.03 -13.18 27.79
N GLN A 305 14.94 -12.24 27.55
CA GLN A 305 16.07 -12.41 26.61
C GLN A 305 17.31 -12.99 27.30
N THR A 306 17.36 -12.90 28.62
CA THR A 306 18.38 -13.54 29.45
C THR A 306 17.66 -14.36 30.51
N LEU A 307 17.99 -15.65 30.57
CA LEU A 307 17.36 -16.61 31.48
C LEU A 307 18.42 -17.23 32.37
N THR A 308 18.02 -17.57 33.59
CA THR A 308 18.79 -18.49 34.42
C THR A 308 18.59 -19.91 33.91
N LYS A 309 19.62 -20.75 34.08
CA LYS A 309 19.47 -22.20 33.96
C LYS A 309 18.20 -22.69 34.69
N ASN A 310 17.46 -23.64 34.10
CA ASN A 310 16.20 -24.20 34.60
C ASN A 310 14.98 -23.25 34.57
N SER A 311 15.12 -21.98 34.20
CA SER A 311 13.97 -21.10 34.01
C SER A 311 13.24 -21.45 32.70
N PRO A 312 11.90 -21.55 32.71
CA PRO A 312 11.14 -21.76 31.49
C PRO A 312 11.20 -20.50 30.61
N LEU A 313 11.36 -20.68 29.31
CA LEU A 313 11.11 -19.64 28.32
C LEU A 313 9.64 -19.73 27.88
N GLN A 314 8.90 -18.63 27.99
CA GLN A 314 7.60 -18.47 27.33
C GLN A 314 7.81 -17.62 26.06
N VAL A 315 7.28 -18.11 24.95
CA VAL A 315 7.30 -17.44 23.64
C VAL A 315 5.87 -17.29 23.17
N ASP A 316 5.40 -16.05 23.09
CA ASP A 316 4.07 -15.73 22.60
C ASP A 316 4.15 -15.05 21.23
N ALA A 317 3.21 -15.35 20.35
CA ALA A 317 3.05 -14.70 19.06
C ALA A 317 1.57 -14.48 18.77
N ASP A 318 1.24 -13.39 18.09
CA ASP A 318 -0.10 -13.19 17.56
C ASP A 318 -0.14 -13.72 16.13
N VAL A 319 -1.16 -14.50 15.79
CA VAL A 319 -1.44 -14.96 14.43
C VAL A 319 -2.59 -14.13 13.91
N PHE A 320 -2.37 -13.36 12.84
CA PHE A 320 -3.40 -12.53 12.23
C PHE A 320 -3.80 -13.07 10.87
N SER A 321 -5.06 -12.87 10.49
CA SER A 321 -5.55 -13.25 9.16
C SER A 321 -6.19 -12.07 8.43
N LEU A 322 -5.84 -11.93 7.16
CA LEU A 322 -6.40 -10.97 6.21
C LEU A 322 -7.10 -11.75 5.10
N GLY A 323 -8.42 -11.68 5.04
CA GLY A 323 -9.22 -12.32 3.98
C GLY A 323 -9.20 -13.86 3.98
N MET A 324 -8.50 -14.52 4.90
CA MET A 324 -8.42 -15.97 5.01
C MET A 324 -9.12 -16.51 6.26
N SER A 325 -9.58 -17.75 6.20
CA SER A 325 -10.12 -18.47 7.35
C SER A 325 -9.64 -19.92 7.34
N GLY A 326 -9.68 -20.56 8.50
CA GLY A 326 -9.40 -21.98 8.66
C GLY A 326 -8.31 -22.27 9.67
N GLU A 327 -7.93 -23.53 9.78
CA GLU A 327 -6.87 -23.97 10.68
C GLU A 327 -5.49 -23.64 10.12
N ARG A 328 -4.60 -23.24 11.02
CA ARG A 328 -3.20 -22.96 10.76
C ARG A 328 -2.37 -23.57 11.86
N THR A 329 -1.26 -24.19 11.48
CA THR A 329 -0.32 -24.76 12.44
C THR A 329 0.85 -23.79 12.61
N VAL A 330 1.19 -23.51 13.86
CA VAL A 330 2.35 -22.71 14.25
C VAL A 330 3.33 -23.63 14.96
N GLU A 331 4.57 -23.64 14.50
CA GLU A 331 5.65 -24.46 15.04
C GLU A 331 6.69 -23.55 15.69
N LEU A 332 7.16 -23.95 16.87
CA LEU A 332 8.36 -23.37 17.46
C LEU A 332 9.51 -24.33 17.24
N LEU A 333 10.58 -23.86 16.60
CA LEU A 333 11.81 -24.59 16.39
C LEU A 333 12.97 -23.93 17.14
N LEU A 334 13.90 -24.73 17.65
CA LEU A 334 15.12 -24.27 18.31
C LEU A 334 16.34 -24.86 17.58
N GLU A 335 17.33 -24.03 17.31
CA GLU A 335 18.59 -24.43 16.71
C GLU A 335 19.40 -25.32 17.67
N GLU A 336 20.04 -26.35 17.13
CA GLU A 336 21.04 -27.11 17.87
C GLU A 336 22.35 -26.36 17.95
N SER A 337 23.04 -26.51 19.08
CA SER A 337 24.40 -25.98 19.24
C SER A 337 25.35 -26.73 18.31
N ASP A 338 25.79 -26.06 17.23
CA ASP A 338 26.78 -26.58 16.28
C ASP A 338 27.91 -25.55 16.14
N ALA A 339 29.05 -25.82 16.79
CA ALA A 339 30.22 -24.94 16.74
C ALA A 339 30.85 -24.78 15.34
N SER A 340 30.44 -25.62 14.36
CA SER A 340 30.89 -25.51 12.97
C SER A 340 30.01 -24.60 12.10
N ARG A 341 28.93 -24.05 12.67
CA ARG A 341 27.94 -23.20 11.99
C ARG A 341 27.60 -21.96 12.85
N PRO A 342 27.16 -20.84 12.26
CA PRO A 342 26.95 -20.61 10.83
C PRO A 342 28.26 -20.49 10.05
N THR A 343 28.28 -21.01 8.82
CA THR A 343 29.44 -20.89 7.91
C THR A 343 28.99 -20.66 6.48
N ILE A 344 29.78 -19.93 5.69
CA ILE A 344 29.53 -19.75 4.26
C ILE A 344 30.36 -20.77 3.50
N ARG A 345 29.72 -21.70 2.79
CA ARG A 345 30.37 -22.64 1.86
C ARG A 345 29.77 -22.46 0.48
N ASP A 346 30.62 -22.32 -0.53
CA ASP A 346 30.22 -22.11 -1.93
C ASP A 346 29.24 -20.93 -2.11
N GLY A 347 29.40 -19.87 -1.31
CA GLY A 347 28.52 -18.69 -1.32
C GLY A 347 27.15 -18.91 -0.67
N GLN A 348 26.88 -20.09 -0.09
CA GLN A 348 25.66 -20.39 0.65
C GLN A 348 25.91 -20.33 2.15
N LEU A 349 25.03 -19.63 2.87
CA LEU A 349 25.02 -19.60 4.33
C LEU A 349 24.41 -20.90 4.85
N LEU A 350 25.22 -21.70 5.54
CA LEU A 350 24.78 -22.91 6.23
C LEU A 350 24.50 -22.57 7.69
N LEU A 351 23.25 -22.69 8.09
CA LEU A 351 22.78 -22.48 9.47
C LEU A 351 22.79 -23.79 10.27
N PRO A 352 22.82 -23.71 11.61
CA PRO A 352 22.52 -24.85 12.47
C PRO A 352 21.16 -25.48 12.14
N THR A 353 21.04 -26.78 12.40
CA THR A 353 19.77 -27.48 12.19
C THR A 353 18.80 -27.10 13.31
N ALA A 354 17.56 -26.72 12.96
CA ALA A 354 16.51 -26.40 13.92
C ALA A 354 15.55 -27.58 14.12
N HIS A 355 15.26 -27.91 15.38
CA HIS A 355 14.34 -29.00 15.75
C HIS A 355 13.06 -28.44 16.38
N PRO A 356 11.89 -29.04 16.08
CA PRO A 356 10.63 -28.61 16.66
C PRO A 356 10.62 -28.85 18.18
N ARG A 357 10.26 -27.81 18.93
CA ARG A 357 10.10 -27.82 20.39
C ARG A 357 8.65 -27.63 20.84
N GLY A 358 7.77 -27.18 19.93
CA GLY A 358 6.35 -27.02 20.19
C GLY A 358 5.56 -26.86 18.90
N ARG A 359 4.26 -27.18 18.95
CA ARG A 359 3.34 -27.02 17.83
C ARG A 359 1.94 -26.75 18.33
N GLU A 360 1.32 -25.70 17.83
CA GLU A 360 -0.03 -25.29 18.14
C GLU A 360 -0.88 -25.21 16.87
N ILE A 361 -2.16 -25.53 16.98
CA ILE A 361 -3.13 -25.37 15.89
C ILE A 361 -4.09 -24.27 16.29
N VAL A 362 -4.17 -23.23 15.47
CA VAL A 362 -5.09 -22.11 15.66
C VAL A 362 -6.10 -22.06 14.55
N THR A 363 -7.34 -21.74 14.90
CA THR A 363 -8.37 -21.38 13.92
C THR A 363 -8.33 -19.88 13.74
N VAL A 364 -8.05 -19.42 12.52
CA VAL A 364 -8.05 -18.00 12.19
C VAL A 364 -9.32 -17.60 11.45
N ALA A 365 -9.79 -16.38 11.73
CA ALA A 365 -10.88 -15.73 11.02
C ALA A 365 -10.41 -14.37 10.44
N PRO A 366 -10.99 -13.90 9.32
CA PRO A 366 -10.55 -12.67 8.69
C PRO A 366 -10.70 -11.46 9.63
N GLY A 367 -9.62 -10.69 9.78
CA GLY A 367 -9.59 -9.49 10.63
C GLY A 367 -9.41 -9.76 12.12
N GLU A 368 -9.30 -11.02 12.54
CA GLU A 368 -9.04 -11.39 13.93
C GLU A 368 -7.55 -11.74 14.14
N ALA A 369 -7.08 -11.50 15.37
CA ALA A 369 -5.77 -11.92 15.83
C ALA A 369 -5.94 -12.94 16.96
N THR A 370 -5.24 -14.07 16.88
CA THR A 370 -5.26 -15.14 17.88
C THR A 370 -3.86 -15.33 18.46
N ARG A 371 -3.73 -15.28 19.79
CA ARG A 371 -2.45 -15.48 20.46
C ARG A 371 -2.13 -16.98 20.60
N VAL A 372 -0.93 -17.36 20.21
CA VAL A 372 -0.29 -18.65 20.53
C VAL A 372 0.78 -18.45 21.60
N SER A 373 0.96 -19.46 22.46
CA SER A 373 1.95 -19.45 23.52
C SER A 373 2.68 -20.78 23.57
N PHE A 374 4.01 -20.73 23.60
CA PHE A 374 4.88 -21.90 23.74
C PHE A 374 5.69 -21.79 25.02
N GLN A 375 5.84 -22.89 25.74
CA GLN A 375 6.70 -22.96 26.91
C GLN A 375 7.82 -23.97 26.70
N ILE A 376 9.07 -23.52 26.78
CA ILE A 376 10.27 -24.33 26.61
C ILE A 376 10.98 -24.46 27.96
N GLN A 377 11.37 -25.69 28.30
CA GLN A 377 12.14 -25.99 29.50
C GLN A 377 13.41 -26.77 29.14
N GLY A 378 14.31 -26.89 30.12
CA GLY A 378 15.54 -27.68 29.97
C GLY A 378 16.52 -27.10 28.96
N LEU A 379 16.61 -25.77 28.87
CA LEU A 379 17.60 -25.11 28.03
C LEU A 379 18.98 -25.20 28.70
N GLU A 380 19.99 -25.58 27.91
CA GLU A 380 21.38 -25.64 28.36
C GLU A 380 22.00 -24.24 28.50
N LEU A 381 23.19 -24.15 29.09
CA LEU A 381 23.89 -22.87 29.18
C LEU A 381 24.38 -22.42 27.79
N GLY A 382 24.32 -21.12 27.54
CA GLY A 382 24.75 -20.48 26.30
C GLY A 382 23.62 -19.78 25.54
N VAL A 383 23.98 -19.30 24.36
CA VAL A 383 23.07 -18.61 23.45
C VAL A 383 22.27 -19.64 22.66
N HIS A 384 20.96 -19.46 22.62
CA HIS A 384 20.05 -20.26 21.79
C HIS A 384 19.33 -19.38 20.80
N HIS A 385 19.23 -19.87 19.57
CA HIS A 385 18.47 -19.25 18.51
C HIS A 385 17.23 -20.08 18.22
N GLY A 386 16.09 -19.43 18.02
CA GLY A 386 14.85 -20.11 17.70
C GLY A 386 14.05 -19.35 16.66
N VAL A 387 13.09 -20.06 16.07
CA VAL A 387 12.16 -19.53 15.09
C VAL A 387 10.75 -20.01 15.42
N VAL A 388 9.80 -19.09 15.39
CA VAL A 388 8.37 -19.41 15.32
C VAL A 388 7.99 -19.35 13.86
N ARG A 389 7.41 -20.43 13.33
CA ARG A 389 7.06 -20.60 11.93
C ARG A 389 5.58 -20.91 11.79
N LEU A 390 4.90 -20.19 10.91
CA LEU A 390 3.58 -20.53 10.43
C LEU A 390 3.72 -21.54 9.28
N THR A 391 3.01 -22.67 9.36
CA THR A 391 2.99 -23.63 8.25
C THR A 391 1.88 -23.28 7.28
N GLY A 392 2.18 -23.38 5.99
CA GLY A 392 1.23 -23.11 4.92
C GLY A 392 1.93 -22.44 3.75
N GLN A 393 1.15 -22.09 2.75
CA GLN A 393 1.57 -21.14 1.72
C GLN A 393 0.49 -20.08 1.63
N ASP A 394 0.90 -18.83 1.65
CA ASP A 394 0.02 -17.70 1.41
C ASP A 394 0.68 -16.66 0.49
N GLY A 395 0.12 -15.45 0.47
CA GLY A 395 0.62 -14.38 -0.37
C GLY A 395 1.94 -13.78 0.09
N LEU A 396 2.29 -13.80 1.38
CA LEU A 396 3.44 -13.07 1.94
C LEU A 396 4.36 -13.95 2.78
N PRO A 397 5.36 -14.61 2.19
CA PRO A 397 6.29 -15.44 2.96
C PRO A 397 7.14 -14.66 3.99
N ALA A 398 7.19 -13.33 3.89
CA ALA A 398 7.98 -12.49 4.79
C ALA A 398 7.43 -12.41 6.22
N ASP A 399 6.17 -12.78 6.45
CA ASP A 399 5.56 -12.81 7.78
C ASP A 399 5.25 -14.22 8.32
N ASP A 400 5.68 -15.26 7.61
CA ASP A 400 5.55 -16.65 8.06
C ASP A 400 6.56 -17.06 9.14
N GLU A 401 7.68 -16.35 9.28
CA GLU A 401 8.74 -16.68 10.24
C GLU A 401 9.12 -15.49 11.13
N ARG A 402 9.36 -15.79 12.42
CA ARG A 402 9.88 -14.84 13.40
C ARG A 402 11.00 -15.48 14.18
N HIS A 403 12.18 -14.86 14.12
CA HIS A 403 13.35 -15.33 14.84
C HIS A 403 13.44 -14.69 16.22
N PHE A 404 14.00 -15.43 17.18
CA PHE A 404 14.36 -14.92 18.48
C PHE A 404 15.72 -15.46 18.92
N THR A 405 16.35 -14.76 19.85
CA THR A 405 17.60 -15.19 20.49
C THR A 405 17.47 -14.97 21.98
N ILE A 406 17.91 -15.96 22.75
CA ILE A 406 17.97 -15.91 24.20
C ILE A 406 19.36 -16.35 24.66
N ASP A 407 19.79 -15.82 25.80
CA ASP A 407 20.99 -16.29 26.47
C ASP A 407 20.65 -16.92 27.81
N VAL A 408 21.06 -18.17 28.00
CA VAL A 408 20.83 -18.94 29.22
C VAL A 408 22.13 -19.00 29.98
N ARG A 409 22.15 -18.40 31.17
CA ARG A 409 23.36 -18.26 31.96
C ARG A 409 23.18 -18.82 33.37
N GLN A 410 24.31 -18.96 34.05
CA GLN A 410 24.29 -19.20 35.48
C GLN A 410 23.76 -17.96 36.20
N ALA A 411 23.25 -18.16 37.41
CA ALA A 411 22.83 -17.07 38.27
C ALA A 411 24.01 -16.10 38.49
N TRP A 412 23.73 -14.81 38.49
CA TRP A 412 24.76 -13.80 38.70
C TRP A 412 25.20 -13.79 40.17
N PRO A 413 26.49 -13.98 40.46
CA PRO A 413 26.99 -13.90 41.82
C PRO A 413 26.92 -12.45 42.32
N VAL A 414 26.25 -12.23 43.45
CA VAL A 414 26.10 -10.93 44.10
C VAL A 414 26.66 -11.02 45.51
N LEU A 415 27.63 -10.17 45.84
CA LEU A 415 28.16 -10.07 47.19
C LEU A 415 27.31 -9.07 47.98
N VAL A 416 26.65 -9.51 49.04
CA VAL A 416 25.85 -8.68 49.93
C VAL A 416 26.61 -8.46 51.24
N VAL A 417 27.03 -7.23 51.49
CA VAL A 417 27.72 -6.84 52.71
C VAL A 417 26.70 -6.22 53.66
N LYS A 418 26.56 -6.79 54.86
CA LYS A 418 25.62 -6.30 55.87
C LYS A 418 26.30 -6.11 57.22
N PRO A 419 25.91 -5.14 58.05
CA PRO A 419 26.47 -4.99 59.39
C PRO A 419 26.17 -6.22 60.25
N ARG A 420 26.99 -6.39 61.31
CA ARG A 420 26.81 -7.44 62.29
C ARG A 420 25.45 -7.29 62.97
N GLY A 421 24.65 -8.36 62.99
CA GLY A 421 23.25 -8.33 63.46
C GLY A 421 22.24 -7.70 62.48
N GLY A 422 22.68 -7.10 61.37
CA GLY A 422 21.80 -6.61 60.30
C GLY A 422 21.21 -7.74 59.45
N THR A 423 20.18 -7.42 58.67
CA THR A 423 19.46 -8.38 57.82
C THR A 423 19.72 -8.10 56.34
N ALA A 424 20.15 -9.13 55.60
CA ALA A 424 20.15 -9.11 54.13
C ALA A 424 18.88 -9.71 53.53
N ARG A 425 17.97 -10.24 54.37
CA ARG A 425 16.82 -11.03 53.92
C ARG A 425 15.95 -10.27 52.93
N PHE A 426 15.66 -9.00 53.19
CA PHE A 426 14.77 -8.24 52.32
C PHE A 426 15.35 -8.04 50.92
N LEU A 427 16.63 -7.66 50.82
CA LEU A 427 17.31 -7.56 49.52
C LEU A 427 17.37 -8.91 48.83
N VAL A 428 17.83 -9.94 49.54
CA VAL A 428 17.99 -11.29 48.96
C VAL A 428 16.66 -11.84 48.47
N GLU A 429 15.58 -11.72 49.24
CA GLU A 429 14.25 -12.18 48.80
C GLU A 429 13.67 -11.33 47.66
N ALA A 430 14.04 -10.05 47.56
CA ALA A 430 13.59 -9.19 46.47
C ALA A 430 14.24 -9.54 45.13
N ILE A 431 15.54 -9.85 45.12
CA ILE A 431 16.29 -10.14 43.87
C ILE A 431 16.41 -11.64 43.58
N ALA A 432 16.44 -12.47 44.61
CA ALA A 432 16.56 -13.93 44.52
C ALA A 432 15.58 -14.62 45.50
N PRO A 433 14.27 -14.60 45.21
CA PRO A 433 13.24 -15.21 46.06
C PRO A 433 13.58 -16.66 46.44
N TYR A 434 13.31 -17.05 47.68
CA TYR A 434 13.62 -18.37 48.21
C TYR A 434 13.11 -19.52 47.32
N GLU A 435 11.87 -19.41 46.84
CA GLU A 435 11.25 -20.43 45.97
C GLU A 435 12.05 -20.64 44.68
N LEU A 436 12.47 -19.54 44.02
CA LEU A 436 13.27 -19.61 42.81
C LEU A 436 14.69 -20.10 43.06
N ARG A 437 15.26 -19.83 44.25
CA ARG A 437 16.58 -20.39 44.62
C ARG A 437 16.51 -21.89 44.82
N GLN A 438 15.45 -22.41 45.44
CA GLN A 438 15.26 -23.85 45.64
C GLN A 438 15.14 -24.62 44.32
N THR A 439 14.53 -24.01 43.29
CA THR A 439 14.41 -24.60 41.96
C THR A 439 15.59 -24.27 41.03
N GLY A 440 16.55 -23.46 41.48
CA GLY A 440 17.70 -23.00 40.69
C GLY A 440 17.34 -21.99 39.58
N GLN A 441 16.16 -21.38 39.63
CA GLN A 441 15.65 -20.42 38.65
C GLN A 441 15.98 -18.96 38.99
N ALA A 442 16.46 -18.70 40.22
CA ALA A 442 16.80 -17.35 40.67
C ALA A 442 17.91 -16.72 39.82
N SER A 443 17.68 -15.50 39.33
CA SER A 443 18.64 -14.78 38.48
C SER A 443 19.93 -14.39 39.18
N PHE A 444 19.94 -14.39 40.51
CA PHE A 444 21.09 -13.98 41.33
C PHE A 444 21.40 -15.04 42.38
N GLU A 445 22.69 -15.26 42.60
CA GLU A 445 23.24 -16.05 43.70
C GLU A 445 23.86 -15.10 44.71
N CYS A 446 23.21 -14.95 45.87
CA CYS A 446 23.62 -13.97 46.88
C CYS A 446 24.56 -14.59 47.91
N HIS A 447 25.77 -14.05 48.03
CA HIS A 447 26.73 -14.40 49.07
C HIS A 447 26.75 -13.28 50.11
N THR A 448 26.35 -13.58 51.34
CA THR A 448 26.27 -12.58 52.40
C THR A 448 27.49 -12.62 53.31
N ILE A 449 28.13 -11.47 53.53
CA ILE A 449 29.31 -11.31 54.41
C ILE A 449 29.16 -10.11 55.35
N GLU A 450 30.04 -10.03 56.35
CA GLU A 450 30.21 -8.83 57.18
C GLU A 450 31.31 -7.92 56.60
N PRO A 451 31.31 -6.59 56.90
CA PRO A 451 32.28 -5.65 56.33
C PRO A 451 33.74 -6.02 56.60
N ALA A 452 34.03 -6.71 57.70
CA ALA A 452 35.37 -7.15 58.08
C ALA A 452 35.96 -8.17 57.08
N ASP A 453 35.11 -8.94 56.41
CA ASP A 453 35.55 -9.98 55.47
C ASP A 453 35.70 -9.45 54.04
N LEU A 454 35.29 -8.21 53.77
CA LEU A 454 35.23 -7.65 52.42
C LEU A 454 36.61 -7.57 51.75
N LEU A 455 37.66 -7.24 52.52
CA LEU A 455 39.03 -7.17 52.01
C LEU A 455 39.60 -8.56 51.65
N ASN A 456 39.04 -9.62 52.23
CA ASN A 456 39.45 -11.00 51.96
C ASN A 456 38.73 -11.59 50.74
N GLN A 457 37.73 -10.89 50.20
CA GLN A 457 37.02 -11.33 49.00
C GLN A 457 37.70 -10.81 47.73
N GLU A 458 37.64 -11.64 46.69
CA GLU A 458 37.99 -11.27 45.33
C GLU A 458 36.74 -10.73 44.62
N LEU A 459 36.60 -9.39 44.60
CA LEU A 459 35.38 -8.73 44.12
C LEU A 459 35.08 -8.99 42.64
N THR A 460 36.10 -9.30 41.83
CA THR A 460 35.96 -9.63 40.41
C THR A 460 35.16 -10.90 40.14
N ASN A 461 35.00 -11.77 41.14
CA ASN A 461 34.15 -12.96 41.04
C ASN A 461 32.65 -12.64 41.15
N PHE A 462 32.29 -11.40 41.52
CA PHE A 462 30.92 -10.97 41.70
C PHE A 462 30.50 -9.98 40.62
N ALA A 463 29.32 -10.18 40.05
CA ALA A 463 28.73 -9.27 39.07
C ALA A 463 28.30 -7.94 39.71
N ALA A 464 27.94 -7.99 41.00
CA ALA A 464 27.64 -6.81 41.79
C ALA A 464 28.04 -6.99 43.26
N VAL A 465 28.34 -5.87 43.90
CA VAL A 465 28.50 -5.75 45.35
C VAL A 465 27.40 -4.85 45.89
N CYS A 466 26.67 -5.29 46.90
CA CYS A 466 25.63 -4.53 47.57
C CYS A 466 26.02 -4.27 49.02
N LEU A 467 26.19 -2.99 49.37
CA LEU A 467 26.41 -2.55 50.74
C LEU A 467 25.07 -2.20 51.37
N LEU A 468 24.65 -2.96 52.38
CA LEU A 468 23.44 -2.72 53.16
C LEU A 468 23.81 -2.03 54.47
N ASP A 469 23.28 -0.83 54.69
CA ASP A 469 23.51 -0.01 55.88
C ASP A 469 25.00 0.04 56.28
N PRO A 470 25.91 0.38 55.34
CA PRO A 470 27.33 0.37 55.65
C PRO A 470 27.62 1.43 56.72
N GLY A 471 28.31 1.02 57.78
CA GLY A 471 28.99 1.96 58.67
C GLY A 471 30.14 2.67 57.96
N PRO A 472 30.94 3.46 58.70
CA PRO A 472 32.14 4.09 58.15
C PRO A 472 33.09 3.04 57.58
N LEU A 473 33.33 3.07 56.27
CA LEU A 473 34.29 2.19 55.61
C LEU A 473 35.69 2.82 55.65
N THR A 474 36.72 1.97 55.74
CA THR A 474 38.12 2.43 55.73
C THR A 474 38.53 2.92 54.34
N PRO A 475 39.54 3.80 54.23
CA PRO A 475 40.07 4.24 52.94
C PRO A 475 40.46 3.08 52.01
N ASP A 476 41.04 2.01 52.55
CA ASP A 476 41.44 0.82 51.77
C ASP A 476 40.23 0.11 51.16
N VAL A 477 39.12 0.00 51.89
CA VAL A 477 37.88 -0.59 51.37
C VAL A 477 37.31 0.28 50.25
N TRP A 478 37.32 1.60 50.43
CA TRP A 478 36.86 2.52 49.39
C TRP A 478 37.71 2.42 48.12
N GLN A 479 39.02 2.34 48.26
CA GLN A 479 39.92 2.18 47.12
C GLN A 479 39.65 0.87 46.38
N ARG A 480 39.46 -0.24 47.10
CA ARG A 480 39.16 -1.54 46.47
C ARG A 480 37.81 -1.57 45.76
N LEU A 481 36.79 -0.95 46.34
CA LEU A 481 35.47 -0.77 45.70
C LEU A 481 35.57 0.14 44.47
N HIS A 482 36.38 1.20 44.54
CA HIS A 482 36.64 2.08 43.40
C HIS A 482 37.31 1.32 42.26
N GLU A 483 38.38 0.57 42.54
CA GLU A 483 39.06 -0.29 41.56
C GLU A 483 38.09 -1.28 40.90
N TYR A 484 37.26 -1.97 41.69
CA TYR A 484 36.22 -2.87 41.20
C TYR A 484 35.23 -2.18 40.24
N CYS A 485 34.71 -1.01 40.61
CA CYS A 485 33.80 -0.24 39.76
C CYS A 485 34.49 0.25 38.48
N THR A 486 35.75 0.71 38.56
CA THR A 486 36.50 1.14 37.38
C THR A 486 36.81 0.00 36.41
N ALA A 487 36.86 -1.23 36.90
CA ALA A 487 36.98 -2.44 36.09
C ALA A 487 35.64 -2.91 35.46
N GLY A 488 34.54 -2.18 35.68
CA GLY A 488 33.20 -2.49 35.15
C GLY A 488 32.26 -3.21 36.11
N GLY A 489 32.68 -3.43 37.36
CA GLY A 489 31.84 -3.97 38.42
C GLY A 489 30.71 -3.02 38.83
N SER A 490 29.61 -3.57 39.34
CA SER A 490 28.45 -2.79 39.80
C SER A 490 28.40 -2.69 41.32
N LEU A 491 28.33 -1.47 41.87
CA LEU A 491 28.20 -1.23 43.31
C LEU A 491 26.83 -0.61 43.63
N GLY A 492 26.05 -1.30 44.46
CA GLY A 492 24.84 -0.77 45.08
C GLY A 492 25.09 -0.40 46.52
N VAL A 493 24.68 0.80 46.94
CA VAL A 493 24.78 1.24 48.35
C VAL A 493 23.39 1.61 48.85
N PHE A 494 22.94 0.93 49.89
CA PHE A 494 21.63 1.13 50.50
C PHE A 494 21.85 1.72 51.89
N LEU A 495 21.40 2.95 52.07
CA LEU A 495 21.56 3.72 53.31
C LEU A 495 20.21 3.78 54.02
N GLY A 496 19.82 2.72 54.73
CA GLY A 496 18.75 2.69 55.73
C GLY A 496 17.37 3.15 55.28
#